data_AF-A0A7G8TBH1-F1
#
_entry.id   AF-A0A7G8TBH1-F1
#
_cell.length_a   1.000
_cell.length_b   1.000
_cell.length_c   1.000
_cell.angle_alpha   90.00
_cell.angle_beta   90.00
_cell.angle_gamma   90.00
#
_symmetry.space_group_name_H-M   'P 1'
#
loop_
_entity.id
_entity.type
_entity.pdbx_description
1 polymer ?
#
loop_
_entity_poly.entity_id
_entity_poly.type
_entity_poly.pdbx_seq_one_letter_code
_entity_poly.pdbx_strand_id
1 'polypeptide(L)'
;MSYIGRAMKCAFIKKSKQKKSLQEIVLASELEDDQIYHIESLLSQRDSYFEQELPGIESVLTKPEASVIRMIYINGDSVCEAAQRLGISRQAANQMKNRALKKLKMQFVDKP
;
A
#
# COMPACT_ATOMS: atom_id res chain seq x y z
N MET A 1 -9.28 -22.92 42.78
CA MET A 1 -9.23 -21.79 41.83
C MET A 1 -10.60 -21.64 41.17
N SER A 2 -11.28 -20.51 41.37
CA SER A 2 -12.63 -20.27 40.79
C SER A 2 -12.58 -20.18 39.26
N TYR A 3 -13.71 -20.46 38.60
CA TYR A 3 -13.87 -20.33 37.14
C TYR A 3 -13.43 -18.94 36.63
N ILE A 4 -13.81 -17.89 37.37
CA ILE A 4 -13.44 -16.50 37.09
C ILE A 4 -11.92 -16.33 37.13
N GLY A 5 -11.23 -16.85 38.16
CA GLY A 5 -9.78 -16.76 38.26
C GLY A 5 -9.05 -17.44 37.10
N ARG A 6 -9.57 -18.57 36.62
CA ARG A 6 -9.02 -19.26 35.43
C ARG A 6 -9.26 -18.44 34.16
N ALA A 7 -10.46 -17.90 33.96
CA ALA A 7 -10.80 -17.07 32.82
C ALA A 7 -9.92 -15.79 32.75
N MET A 8 -9.73 -15.11 33.89
CA MET A 8 -8.87 -13.94 33.98
C MET A 8 -7.41 -14.27 33.62
N LYS A 9 -6.87 -15.38 34.14
CA LYS A 9 -5.50 -15.83 33.82
C LYS A 9 -5.33 -16.09 32.32
N CYS A 10 -6.28 -16.78 31.69
CA CYS A 10 -6.24 -17.05 30.25
C CYS A 10 -6.32 -15.77 29.42
N ALA A 11 -7.21 -14.85 29.77
CA ALA A 11 -7.35 -13.56 29.10
C ALA A 11 -6.08 -12.71 29.22
N PHE A 12 -5.45 -12.68 30.39
CA PHE A 12 -4.18 -12.00 30.63
C PHE A 12 -3.06 -12.58 29.76
N ILE A 13 -2.89 -13.91 29.72
CA ILE A 13 -1.88 -14.57 28.89
C ILE A 13 -2.09 -14.23 27.41
N LYS A 14 -3.34 -14.25 26.94
CA LYS A 14 -3.68 -13.90 25.55
C LYS A 14 -3.32 -12.45 25.24
N LYS A 15 -3.68 -11.50 26.10
CA LYS A 15 -3.33 -10.07 25.94
C LYS A 15 -1.83 -9.83 26.03
N SER A 16 -1.12 -10.53 26.92
CA SER A 16 0.34 -10.40 27.05
C SER A 16 1.07 -10.88 25.80
N LYS A 17 0.60 -11.94 25.15
CA LYS A 17 1.14 -12.40 23.86
C LYS A 17 0.88 -11.39 22.74
N GLN A 18 -0.30 -10.78 22.71
CA GLN A 18 -0.63 -9.70 21.77
C GLN A 18 0.20 -8.44 22.02
N LYS A 19 0.50 -8.10 23.28
CA LYS A 19 1.37 -6.96 23.60
C LYS A 19 2.76 -7.14 23.02
N LYS A 20 3.30 -8.38 23.01
CA LYS A 20 4.62 -8.67 22.43
C LYS A 20 4.70 -8.32 20.94
N SER A 21 3.65 -8.57 20.15
CA SER A 21 3.63 -8.18 18.73
C SER A 21 3.44 -6.68 18.50
N LEU A 22 3.08 -5.91 19.53
CA LEU A 22 2.90 -4.46 19.47
C LEU A 22 4.11 -3.70 20.05
N GLN A 23 5.15 -4.39 20.53
CA GLN A 23 6.33 -3.76 21.13
C GLN A 23 7.13 -2.90 20.15
N GLU A 24 6.98 -3.14 18.84
CA GLU A 24 7.65 -2.38 17.78
C GLU A 24 6.82 -1.19 17.28
N ILE A 25 5.62 -0.99 17.84
CA ILE A 25 4.73 0.10 17.44
C ILE A 25 4.88 1.24 18.45
N VAL A 26 5.28 2.40 17.94
CA VAL A 26 5.25 3.67 18.67
C VAL A 26 3.97 4.40 18.32
N LEU A 27 3.20 4.83 19.33
CA LEU A 27 2.01 5.63 19.08
C LEU A 27 2.42 7.06 18.76
N ALA A 28 1.79 7.69 17.77
CA ALA A 28 2.08 9.08 17.42
C ALA A 28 1.85 10.05 18.60
N SER A 29 0.92 9.72 19.51
CA SER A 29 0.67 10.48 20.74
C SER A 29 1.79 10.40 21.78
N GLU A 30 2.73 9.47 21.62
CA GLU A 30 3.89 9.31 22.50
C GLU A 30 5.14 10.03 21.96
N LEU A 31 5.02 10.68 20.80
CA LEU A 31 6.10 11.46 20.18
C LEU A 31 6.05 12.92 20.64
N GLU A 32 7.22 13.51 20.85
CA GLU A 32 7.36 14.95 21.05
C GLU A 32 7.20 15.71 19.72
N ASP A 33 6.83 16.99 19.80
CA ASP A 33 6.54 17.83 18.64
C ASP A 33 7.73 17.92 17.65
N ASP A 34 8.97 17.88 18.16
CA ASP A 34 10.19 17.87 17.36
C ASP A 34 10.37 16.55 16.56
N GLN A 35 10.01 15.42 17.17
CA GLN A 35 10.03 14.10 16.53
C GLN A 35 8.94 14.02 15.45
N ILE A 36 7.74 14.53 15.74
CA ILE A 36 6.65 14.63 14.77
C ILE A 36 7.10 15.49 13.59
N TYR A 37 7.63 16.68 13.85
CA TYR A 37 8.13 17.58 12.82
C TYR A 37 9.24 16.93 11.98
N HIS A 38 10.15 16.19 12.60
CA HIS A 38 11.22 15.49 11.89
C HIS A 38 10.66 14.40 10.96
N ILE A 39 9.72 13.60 11.42
CA ILE A 39 9.03 12.58 10.61
C ILE A 39 8.27 13.24 9.45
N GLU A 40 7.51 14.29 9.72
CA GLU A 40 6.78 15.04 8.69
C GLU A 40 7.73 15.64 7.66
N SER A 41 8.86 16.21 8.10
CA SER A 41 9.89 16.73 7.20
C SER A 41 10.49 15.63 6.32
N LEU A 42 10.79 14.45 6.87
CA LEU A 42 11.28 13.31 6.08
C LEU A 42 10.24 12.85 5.05
N LEU A 43 8.96 12.82 5.44
CA LEU A 43 7.85 12.40 4.57
C LEU A 43 7.39 13.49 3.59
N SER A 44 7.78 14.76 3.82
CA SER A 44 7.43 15.89 2.95
C SER A 44 8.16 15.83 1.59
N GLN A 45 9.24 15.05 1.50
CA GLN A 45 9.88 14.76 0.23
C GLN A 45 8.97 13.84 -0.58
N ARG A 46 8.24 14.45 -1.52
CA ARG A 46 7.62 13.69 -2.59
C ARG A 46 8.71 13.19 -3.53
N ASP A 47 8.97 11.90 -3.43
CA ASP A 47 9.62 11.14 -4.48
C ASP A 47 8.82 11.31 -5.79
N SER A 48 9.27 12.22 -6.66
CA SER A 48 8.75 12.43 -8.02
C SER A 48 9.10 11.28 -8.97
N TYR A 49 9.54 10.15 -8.42
CA TYR A 49 10.09 9.01 -9.12
C TYR A 49 9.13 8.47 -10.17
N PHE A 50 7.80 8.47 -10.00
CA PHE A 50 6.94 7.85 -11.03
C PHE A 50 6.97 8.57 -12.39
N GLU A 51 7.05 9.90 -12.42
CA GLU A 51 7.16 10.62 -13.70
C GLU A 51 8.58 10.56 -14.27
N GLN A 52 9.58 10.38 -13.41
CA GLN A 52 10.99 10.30 -13.78
C GLN A 52 11.48 8.87 -14.12
N GLU A 53 10.87 7.82 -13.56
CA GLU A 53 11.23 6.41 -13.73
C GLU A 53 10.49 5.75 -14.90
N LEU A 54 9.30 6.23 -15.26
CA LEU A 54 8.59 5.77 -16.45
C LEU A 54 8.32 6.92 -17.44
N PRO A 55 9.38 7.63 -17.89
CA PRO A 55 9.22 8.69 -18.88
C PRO A 55 8.60 8.12 -20.15
N GLY A 56 7.55 8.78 -20.65
CA GLY A 56 6.82 8.34 -21.83
C GLY A 56 5.80 7.22 -21.58
N ILE A 57 5.46 6.88 -20.33
CA ILE A 57 4.40 5.90 -20.04
C ILE A 57 3.07 6.27 -20.71
N GLU A 58 2.78 7.57 -20.84
CA GLU A 58 1.58 8.09 -21.50
C GLU A 58 1.57 7.83 -23.02
N SER A 59 2.74 7.60 -23.63
CA SER A 59 2.84 7.19 -25.04
C SER A 59 2.54 5.71 -25.25
N VAL A 60 2.63 4.91 -24.18
CA VAL A 60 2.50 3.44 -24.21
C VAL A 60 1.12 3.02 -23.69
N LEU A 61 0.67 3.64 -22.61
CA LEU A 61 -0.56 3.32 -21.91
C LEU A 61 -1.63 4.37 -22.16
N THR A 62 -2.87 3.91 -22.28
CA THR A 62 -4.03 4.80 -22.20
C THR A 62 -4.18 5.37 -20.78
N LYS A 63 -4.86 6.51 -20.63
CA LYS A 63 -5.10 7.13 -19.30
C LYS A 63 -5.70 6.15 -18.27
N PRO A 64 -6.69 5.30 -18.61
CA PRO A 64 -7.22 4.31 -17.67
C PRO A 64 -6.20 3.24 -17.29
N GLU A 65 -5.40 2.77 -18.25
CA GLU A 65 -4.35 1.77 -17.99
C GLU A 65 -3.26 2.32 -17.07
N ALA A 66 -2.79 3.55 -17.32
CA ALA A 66 -1.84 4.22 -16.46
C ALA A 66 -2.40 4.43 -15.04
N SER A 67 -3.70 4.75 -14.93
CA SER A 67 -4.38 4.91 -13.64
C SER A 67 -4.40 3.62 -12.85
N VAL A 68 -4.78 2.50 -13.47
CA VAL A 68 -4.78 1.17 -12.82
C VAL A 68 -3.38 0.76 -12.36
N ILE A 69 -2.35 0.99 -13.18
CA ILE A 69 -0.97 0.66 -12.82
C ILE A 69 -0.50 1.51 -11.63
N ARG A 70 -0.76 2.82 -11.64
CA ARG A 70 -0.39 3.72 -10.56
C ARG A 70 -1.06 3.32 -9.23
N MET A 71 -2.35 3.04 -9.27
CA MET A 71 -3.10 2.59 -8.10
C MET A 71 -2.51 1.31 -7.49
N ILE A 72 -2.24 0.30 -8.32
CA ILE A 72 -1.79 -1.00 -7.81
C ILE A 72 -0.33 -1.00 -7.38
N TYR A 73 0.57 -0.45 -8.20
CA TYR A 73 2.01 -0.61 -8.01
C TYR A 73 2.66 0.55 -7.27
N ILE A 74 2.03 1.72 -7.22
CA ILE A 74 2.58 2.92 -6.56
C ILE A 74 1.81 3.21 -5.28
N ASN A 75 0.48 3.19 -5.34
CA ASN A 75 -0.34 3.48 -4.16
C ASN A 75 -0.56 2.23 -3.28
N GLY A 76 -0.18 1.04 -3.76
CA GLY A 76 -0.32 -0.22 -3.03
C GLY A 76 -1.76 -0.76 -2.98
N ASP A 77 -2.65 -0.30 -3.85
CA ASP A 77 -4.03 -0.75 -3.89
C ASP A 77 -4.14 -2.20 -4.36
N SER A 78 -5.05 -2.95 -3.76
CA SER A 78 -5.50 -4.21 -4.35
C SER A 78 -6.29 -3.97 -5.64
N VAL A 79 -6.38 -5.00 -6.48
CA VAL A 79 -7.22 -4.96 -7.71
C VAL A 79 -8.68 -4.63 -7.38
N CYS A 80 -9.17 -5.04 -6.21
CA CYS A 80 -10.53 -4.74 -5.76
C CYS A 80 -10.70 -3.24 -5.45
N GLU A 81 -9.76 -2.65 -4.72
CA GLU A 81 -9.79 -1.23 -4.36
C GLU A 81 -9.63 -0.34 -5.60
N ALA A 82 -8.74 -0.71 -6.52
CA ALA A 82 -8.59 -0.02 -7.80
C ALA A 82 -9.89 -0.09 -8.62
N ALA A 83 -10.55 -1.24 -8.66
CA ALA A 83 -11.83 -1.40 -9.36
C ALA A 83 -12.94 -0.52 -8.77
N GLN A 84 -13.05 -0.48 -7.44
CA GLN A 84 -14.03 0.35 -6.74
C GLN A 84 -13.81 1.83 -7.03
N ARG A 85 -12.57 2.32 -6.93
CA ARG A 85 -12.24 3.73 -7.19
C ARG A 85 -12.46 4.15 -8.64
N LEU A 86 -12.29 3.21 -9.58
CA LEU A 86 -12.54 3.44 -11.01
C LEU A 86 -14.00 3.22 -11.42
N GLY A 87 -14.88 2.76 -10.50
CA GLY A 87 -16.27 2.46 -10.81
C GLY A 87 -16.47 1.31 -11.80
N ILE A 88 -15.53 0.35 -11.84
CA ILE A 88 -15.56 -0.81 -12.76
C ILE A 88 -15.57 -2.13 -11.99
N SER A 89 -15.86 -3.24 -12.69
CA SER A 89 -15.78 -4.57 -12.09
C SER A 89 -14.32 -4.97 -11.80
N ARG A 90 -14.15 -5.83 -10.78
CA ARG A 90 -12.84 -6.41 -10.45
C ARG A 90 -12.19 -7.08 -11.66
N GLN A 91 -12.99 -7.80 -12.47
CA GLN A 91 -12.54 -8.48 -13.68
C GLN A 91 -12.04 -7.47 -14.71
N ALA A 92 -12.76 -6.37 -14.92
CA ALA A 92 -12.35 -5.31 -15.84
C ALA A 92 -11.05 -4.64 -15.39
N ALA A 93 -10.90 -4.33 -14.10
CA ALA A 93 -9.65 -3.79 -13.54
C ALA A 93 -8.47 -4.76 -13.73
N ASN A 94 -8.68 -6.06 -13.47
CA ASN A 94 -7.63 -7.06 -13.65
C ASN A 94 -7.22 -7.23 -15.12
N GLN A 95 -8.20 -7.19 -16.04
CA GLN A 95 -7.95 -7.27 -17.47
C GLN A 95 -7.19 -6.04 -17.97
N MET A 96 -7.56 -4.85 -17.49
CA MET A 96 -6.88 -3.59 -17.79
C MET A 96 -5.44 -3.60 -17.28
N LYS A 97 -5.21 -4.04 -16.04
CA LYS A 97 -3.87 -4.25 -15.46
C LYS A 97 -3.03 -5.15 -16.36
N ASN A 98 -3.54 -6.31 -16.75
CA ASN A 98 -2.80 -7.27 -17.57
C ASN A 98 -2.46 -6.71 -18.96
N ARG A 99 -3.38 -5.96 -19.59
CA ARG A 99 -3.11 -5.28 -20.86
C ARG A 99 -2.01 -4.24 -20.72
N ALA A 100 -2.07 -3.42 -19.67
CA ALA A 100 -1.06 -2.40 -19.40
C ALA A 100 0.32 -3.02 -19.19
N LEU A 101 0.43 -4.06 -18.36
CA LEU A 101 1.68 -4.79 -18.13
C LEU A 101 2.24 -5.41 -19.41
N LYS A 102 1.38 -5.96 -20.28
CA LYS A 102 1.82 -6.49 -21.57
C LYS A 102 2.45 -5.41 -22.44
N LYS A 103 1.85 -4.22 -22.52
CA LYS A 103 2.38 -3.09 -23.29
C LYS A 103 3.72 -2.61 -22.72
N LEU A 104 3.81 -2.46 -21.39
CA LEU A 104 5.05 -2.07 -20.71
C LEU A 104 6.17 -3.09 -20.97
N LYS A 105 5.87 -4.39 -20.89
CA LYS A 105 6.85 -5.44 -21.19
C LYS A 105 7.40 -5.32 -22.61
N MET A 106 6.53 -5.12 -23.60
CA MET A 106 6.95 -4.99 -24.99
C MET A 106 7.85 -3.75 -25.21
N GLN A 107 7.60 -2.66 -24.49
CA GLN A 107 8.36 -1.42 -24.66
C GLN A 107 9.70 -1.41 -23.91
N PHE A 108 9.77 -1.99 -22.72
CA PHE A 108 10.92 -1.83 -21.82
C PHE A 108 11.77 -3.10 -21.66
N VAL A 109 11.23 -4.28 -21.97
CA VAL A 109 11.93 -5.57 -21.80
C VAL A 109 12.23 -6.23 -23.13
N ASP A 110 11.27 -6.24 -24.05
CA ASP A 110 11.40 -6.96 -25.33
C ASP A 110 11.89 -6.06 -26.49
N LYS A 111 12.32 -4.82 -26.19
CA LYS A 111 12.84 -3.88 -27.18
C LYS A 111 14.32 -4.21 -27.46
N PRO A 112 14.73 -4.41 -28.74
CA PRO A 112 16.10 -4.75 -29.10
C PRO A 112 17.10 -3.63 -28.81
#